data_AF-A0AAV9M2H0-F1
#
_entry.id   AF-A0AAV9M2H0-F1
#
_cell.length_a   1.000
_cell.length_b   1.000
_cell.length_c   1.000
_cell.angle_alpha   90.00
_cell.angle_beta   90.00
_cell.angle_gamma   90.00
#
_symmetry.space_group_name_H-M   'P 1'
#
loop_
_entity.id
_entity.type
_entity.pdbx_description
1 polymer ?
#
loop_
_entity_poly.entity_id
_entity_poly.type
_entity_poly.pdbx_seq_one_letter_code
_entity_poly.pdbx_strand_id
1 'polypeptide(L)'
;MGSLCCLGVSKRPLAKEIQTLESKFMQLGISEKGGVLASIAVRSTFIKEIKAKQFGDENLNELRKKIVLDKDLQYQEEPIAILDRDVRKLRTKEIKSVKVQWNHCPVEEATWETEKDMRDKYP
;
A
#
# COMPACT_ATOMS: atom_id res chain seq x y z
N MET A 1 6.83 4.12 28.26
CA MET A 1 5.64 4.40 29.10
C MET A 1 6.09 5.33 30.22
N GLY A 2 5.65 6.59 30.21
CA GLY A 2 6.04 7.59 31.20
C GLY A 2 5.28 7.44 32.51
N SER A 3 5.93 7.76 33.63
CA SER A 3 5.33 7.70 34.97
C SER A 3 4.38 8.90 35.20
N LEU A 4 3.17 8.66 35.71
CA LEU A 4 2.17 9.69 36.04
C LEU A 4 2.50 10.47 37.34
N CYS A 5 3.67 10.24 37.93
CA CYS A 5 4.08 10.86 39.19
C CYS A 5 4.27 12.38 39.09
N CYS A 6 4.56 12.90 37.89
CA CYS A 6 4.71 14.33 37.62
C CYS A 6 3.37 15.10 37.56
N LEU A 7 2.23 14.41 37.59
CA LEU A 7 0.90 15.04 37.59
C LEU A 7 0.30 15.08 38.99
N GLY A 8 -0.31 16.22 39.33
CA GLY A 8 -1.11 16.38 40.55
C GLY A 8 -2.21 15.32 40.62
N VAL A 9 -2.49 14.83 41.83
CA VAL A 9 -3.36 13.65 42.06
C VAL A 9 -4.73 13.78 41.38
N SER A 10 -5.29 14.99 41.35
CA SER A 10 -6.57 15.30 40.69
C SER A 10 -6.57 15.13 39.16
N LYS A 11 -5.42 15.29 38.51
CA LYS A 11 -5.27 15.18 37.05
C LYS A 11 -4.91 13.78 36.57
N ARG A 12 -4.57 12.87 37.49
CA ARG A 12 -4.18 11.48 37.18
C ARG A 12 -5.29 10.65 36.53
N PRO A 13 -6.58 10.76 36.92
CA PRO A 13 -7.67 10.05 36.25
C PRO A 13 -7.80 10.44 34.77
N LEU A 14 -7.78 11.74 34.48
CA LEU A 14 -7.86 12.26 33.12
C LEU A 14 -6.67 11.80 32.25
N ALA A 15 -5.46 11.78 32.81
CA ALA A 15 -4.29 11.27 32.10
C ALA A 15 -4.39 9.78 31.76
N LYS A 16 -5.00 8.97 32.65
CA LYS A 16 -5.29 7.55 32.35
C LYS A 16 -6.32 7.39 31.24
N GLU A 17 -7.35 8.24 31.21
CA GLU A 17 -8.34 8.24 30.14
C GLU A 17 -7.72 8.61 28.80
N ILE A 18 -6.90 9.66 28.74
CA ILE A 18 -6.17 10.06 27.53
C ILE A 18 -5.27 8.91 27.05
N GLN A 19 -4.52 8.27 27.94
CA GLN A 19 -3.69 7.11 27.58
C GLN A 19 -4.52 5.91 27.09
N THR A 20 -5.72 5.72 27.65
CA THR A 20 -6.66 4.68 27.20
C THR A 20 -7.27 5.01 25.83
N LEU A 21 -7.44 6.28 25.51
CA LEU A 21 -7.88 6.73 24.20
C LEU A 21 -6.77 6.59 23.15
N GLU A 22 -5.52 6.89 23.52
CA GLU A 22 -4.36 6.64 22.66
C GLU A 22 -4.20 5.16 22.33
N SER A 23 -4.45 4.26 23.28
CA SER A 23 -4.43 2.81 23.03
C SER A 23 -5.60 2.35 22.15
N LYS A 24 -6.66 3.14 22.05
CA LYS A 24 -7.79 2.98 21.11
C LYS A 24 -7.63 3.82 19.83
N PHE A 25 -6.40 4.23 19.50
CA PHE A 25 -6.03 4.95 18.28
C PHE A 25 -6.54 6.38 18.17
N MET A 26 -7.11 6.94 19.25
CA MET A 26 -7.58 8.31 19.27
C MET A 26 -6.47 9.23 19.78
N GLN A 27 -6.06 10.18 18.96
CA GLN A 27 -5.10 11.23 19.30
C GLN A 27 -5.84 12.53 19.60
N LEU A 28 -5.49 13.16 20.72
CA LEU A 28 -6.03 14.45 21.13
C LEU A 28 -4.92 15.49 20.99
N GLY A 29 -5.14 16.47 20.11
CA GLY A 29 -4.26 17.61 19.91
C GLY A 29 -4.94 18.90 20.35
N ILE A 30 -4.14 19.92 20.66
CA ILE A 30 -4.65 21.27 20.87
C ILE A 30 -4.47 22.03 19.56
N SER A 31 -5.55 22.61 19.05
CA SER A 31 -5.53 23.51 17.90
C SER A 31 -4.92 24.86 18.31
N GLU A 32 -4.25 25.53 17.38
CA GLU A 32 -3.65 26.87 17.58
C GLU A 32 -4.66 27.92 18.08
N LYS A 33 -5.96 27.70 17.83
CA LYS A 33 -7.07 28.56 18.30
C LYS A 33 -7.60 28.18 19.69
N GLY A 34 -6.95 27.27 20.42
CA GLY A 34 -7.34 26.83 21.76
C GLY A 34 -8.45 25.76 21.81
N GLY A 35 -8.87 25.22 20.66
CA GLY A 35 -9.80 24.08 20.59
C GLY A 35 -9.09 22.74 20.78
N VAL A 36 -9.83 21.69 21.12
CA VAL A 36 -9.32 20.31 21.15
C VAL A 36 -9.67 19.62 19.84
N LEU A 37 -8.66 19.08 19.15
CA LEU A 37 -8.82 18.25 17.97
C LEU A 37 -8.70 16.78 18.36
N ALA A 38 -9.69 15.99 17.98
CA ALA A 38 -9.61 14.54 18.06
C ALA A 38 -9.38 13.98 16.66
N SER A 39 -8.32 13.20 16.48
CA SER A 39 -8.04 12.46 15.26
C SER A 39 -7.93 10.97 15.56
N ILE A 40 -8.35 10.12 14.63
CA ILE A 40 -8.18 8.68 14.73
C ILE A 40 -7.00 8.30 13.85
N ALA A 41 -5.94 7.76 14.45
CA ALA A 41 -4.71 7.38 13.76
C ALA A 41 -4.75 5.88 13.41
N VAL A 42 -5.00 5.57 12.14
CA VAL A 42 -4.97 4.18 11.64
C VAL A 42 -3.50 3.74 11.48
N ARG A 43 -3.06 2.75 12.27
CA ARG A 43 -1.70 2.21 12.19
C ARG A 43 -1.64 0.99 11.27
N SER A 44 -0.72 1.01 10.30
CA SER A 44 -0.53 -0.02 9.24
C SER A 44 -0.25 -1.45 9.77
N THR A 45 0.20 -1.60 11.02
CA THR A 45 0.42 -2.93 11.65
C THR A 45 -0.86 -3.76 11.77
N PHE A 46 -2.03 -3.14 11.63
CA PHE A 46 -3.34 -3.79 11.67
C PHE A 46 -3.88 -4.16 10.28
N ILE A 47 -3.09 -4.12 9.19
CA ILE A 47 -3.54 -4.66 7.88
C ILE A 47 -4.14 -6.07 8.04
N LYS A 48 -3.55 -6.90 8.89
CA LYS A 48 -4.08 -8.25 9.17
C LYS A 48 -5.47 -8.23 9.80
N GLU A 49 -5.71 -7.32 10.73
CA GLU A 49 -7.00 -7.18 11.43
C GLU A 49 -8.05 -6.46 10.60
N ILE A 50 -7.64 -5.45 9.81
CA ILE A 50 -8.51 -4.80 8.83
C ILE A 50 -8.98 -5.84 7.81
N LYS A 51 -8.06 -6.65 7.26
CA LYS A 51 -8.42 -7.78 6.39
C LYS A 51 -9.37 -8.74 7.09
N ALA A 52 -9.06 -9.16 8.32
CA ALA A 52 -9.92 -10.06 9.09
C ALA A 52 -11.35 -9.50 9.29
N LYS A 53 -11.49 -8.21 9.58
CA LYS A 53 -12.79 -7.55 9.75
C LYS A 53 -13.51 -7.30 8.43
N GLN A 54 -12.79 -6.98 7.35
CA GLN A 54 -13.36 -6.84 6.00
C GLN A 54 -14.01 -8.15 5.52
N PHE A 55 -13.47 -9.31 5.90
CA PHE A 55 -14.07 -10.61 5.59
C PHE A 55 -15.32 -10.94 6.43
N GLY A 56 -15.56 -10.21 7.52
CA GLY A 56 -16.75 -10.37 8.38
C GLY A 56 -17.87 -9.38 8.10
N ASP A 57 -17.62 -8.34 7.29
CA ASP A 57 -18.63 -7.34 6.94
C ASP A 57 -19.54 -7.87 5.81
N GLU A 58 -20.84 -7.92 6.09
CA GLU A 58 -21.86 -8.49 5.19
C GLU A 58 -21.99 -7.68 3.89
N ASN A 59 -21.92 -6.34 3.97
CA ASN A 59 -21.98 -5.46 2.80
C ASN A 59 -20.73 -5.61 1.92
N LEU A 60 -19.54 -5.68 2.53
CA LEU A 60 -18.30 -5.90 1.78
C LEU A 60 -18.24 -7.30 1.18
N ASN A 61 -18.82 -8.30 1.84
CA ASN A 61 -18.95 -9.65 1.31
C ASN A 61 -19.92 -9.70 0.11
N GLU A 62 -21.02 -8.94 0.13
CA GLU A 62 -21.90 -8.81 -1.04
C GLU A 62 -21.19 -8.14 -2.22
N LEU A 63 -20.43 -7.07 -1.98
CA LEU A 63 -19.63 -6.42 -3.03
C LEU A 63 -18.56 -7.36 -3.57
N ARG A 64 -17.89 -8.13 -2.72
CA ARG A 64 -16.92 -9.16 -3.13
C ARG A 64 -17.56 -10.28 -3.94
N LYS A 65 -18.80 -10.69 -3.62
CA LYS A 65 -19.54 -11.68 -4.43
C LYS A 65 -19.96 -11.11 -5.79
N LYS A 66 -20.28 -9.82 -5.84
CA LYS A 66 -20.59 -9.10 -7.10
C LYS A 66 -19.36 -8.92 -7.97
N ILE A 67 -18.20 -8.68 -7.37
CA ILE A 67 -16.90 -8.76 -8.04
C ILE A 67 -16.59 -10.24 -8.19
N VAL A 68 -17.17 -10.87 -9.22
CA VAL A 68 -16.76 -12.21 -9.64
C VAL A 68 -15.29 -12.11 -10.03
N LEU A 69 -14.40 -12.38 -9.07
CA LEU A 69 -13.02 -12.70 -9.35
C LEU A 69 -13.08 -14.04 -10.06
N ASP A 70 -13.15 -13.98 -11.38
CA ASP A 70 -12.92 -15.15 -12.20
C ASP A 70 -11.63 -15.80 -11.70
N LYS A 71 -11.70 -17.08 -11.33
CA LYS A 71 -10.54 -17.78 -10.77
C LYS A 71 -9.41 -17.91 -11.81
N ASP A 72 -9.76 -17.63 -13.06
CA ASP A 72 -8.89 -17.58 -14.22
C ASP A 72 -8.40 -16.16 -14.55
N LEU A 73 -8.60 -15.16 -13.68
CA LEU A 73 -7.94 -13.84 -13.75
C LEU A 73 -6.44 -14.00 -13.48
N GLN A 74 -5.73 -14.59 -14.43
CA GLN A 74 -4.30 -14.37 -14.56
C GLN A 74 -4.12 -12.96 -15.09
N TYR A 75 -3.46 -12.11 -14.31
CA TYR A 75 -3.01 -10.82 -14.80
C TYR A 75 -1.99 -11.08 -15.91
N GLN A 76 -2.44 -11.01 -17.16
CA GLN A 76 -1.56 -11.11 -18.32
C GLN A 76 -0.99 -9.72 -18.60
N GLU A 77 0.29 -9.55 -18.27
CA GLU A 77 1.05 -8.38 -18.69
C GLU A 77 1.24 -8.46 -20.21
N GLU A 78 0.38 -7.76 -20.94
CA GLU A 78 0.47 -7.63 -22.39
C GLU A 78 1.35 -6.42 -22.75
N PRO A 79 2.39 -6.57 -23.58
CA PRO A 79 3.17 -5.44 -24.03
C PRO A 79 2.37 -4.60 -25.04
N ILE A 80 2.25 -3.29 -24.79
CA ILE A 80 1.58 -2.35 -25.71
C ILE A 80 2.55 -1.89 -26.80
N ALA A 81 3.76 -1.47 -26.39
CA ALA A 81 4.71 -0.84 -27.28
C ALA A 81 6.16 -1.04 -26.82
N ILE A 82 7.07 -1.09 -27.78
CA ILE A 82 8.50 -0.96 -27.53
C ILE A 82 8.87 0.52 -27.68
N LEU A 83 9.25 1.14 -26.58
CA LEU A 83 9.59 2.56 -26.51
C LEU A 83 11.02 2.84 -26.97
N ASP A 84 11.95 1.91 -26.69
CA ASP A 84 13.36 2.09 -26.98
C ASP A 84 14.11 0.74 -27.09
N ARG A 85 15.32 0.75 -27.65
CA ARG A 85 16.19 -0.41 -27.79
C ARG A 85 17.63 -0.02 -27.46
N ASP A 86 18.29 -0.84 -26.65
CA ASP A 86 19.68 -0.65 -26.25
C ASP A 86 20.49 -1.94 -26.44
N VAL A 87 21.78 -1.80 -26.76
CA VAL A 87 22.70 -2.93 -26.93
C VAL A 87 23.89 -2.72 -26.02
N ARG A 88 23.94 -3.50 -24.94
CA ARG A 88 25.07 -3.50 -24.01
C ARG A 88 26.13 -4.48 -24.49
N LYS A 89 27.28 -3.93 -24.88
CA LYS A 89 28.47 -4.72 -25.23
C LYS A 89 29.29 -5.00 -23.98
N LEU A 90 29.38 -6.26 -23.60
CA LEU A 90 30.30 -6.77 -22.59
C LEU A 90 31.58 -7.27 -23.26
N ARG A 91 32.62 -7.55 -22.48
CA ARG A 91 33.92 -8.05 -22.99
C ARG A 91 33.82 -9.31 -23.86
N THR A 92 32.78 -10.13 -23.64
CA THR A 92 32.62 -11.44 -24.29
C THR A 92 31.28 -11.62 -25.02
N LYS A 93 30.29 -10.74 -24.80
CA LYS A 93 28.92 -10.91 -25.30
C LYS A 93 28.24 -9.57 -25.54
N GLU A 94 27.32 -9.52 -26.50
CA GLU A 94 26.41 -8.40 -26.69
C GLU A 94 25.01 -8.80 -26.20
N ILE A 95 24.39 -7.95 -25.36
CA ILE A 95 23.05 -8.15 -24.81
C ILE A 95 22.14 -7.06 -25.38
N LYS A 96 21.15 -7.46 -26.17
CA LYS A 96 20.12 -6.55 -26.70
C LYS A 96 18.94 -6.50 -25.75
N SER A 97 18.57 -5.28 -25.34
CA SER A 97 17.46 -5.00 -24.43
C SER A 97 16.48 -4.06 -25.10
N VAL A 98 15.20 -4.19 -24.78
CA VAL A 98 14.12 -3.35 -25.28
C VAL A 98 13.35 -2.76 -24.11
N LYS A 99 12.97 -1.49 -24.19
CA LYS A 99 12.13 -0.83 -23.20
C LYS A 99 10.67 -1.07 -23.55
N VAL A 100 9.94 -1.77 -22.69
CA VAL A 100 8.58 -2.24 -22.96
C VAL A 100 7.58 -1.47 -22.11
N GLN A 101 6.56 -0.91 -22.76
CA GLN A 101 5.37 -0.41 -22.09
C GLN A 101 4.38 -1.55 -21.90
N TRP A 102 3.97 -1.78 -20.65
CA TRP A 102 3.01 -2.81 -20.30
C TRP A 102 1.58 -2.27 -20.28
N ASN A 103 0.62 -3.13 -20.60
CA ASN A 103 -0.79 -2.81 -20.50
C ASN A 103 -1.16 -2.43 -19.06
N HIS A 104 -1.99 -1.40 -18.92
CA HIS A 104 -2.36 -0.78 -17.65
C HIS A 104 -1.23 -0.13 -16.84
N CYS A 105 0.00 -0.07 -17.35
CA CYS A 105 1.10 0.68 -16.73
C CYS A 105 1.40 1.98 -17.49
N PRO A 106 1.65 3.09 -16.77
CA PRO A 106 2.05 4.35 -17.39
C PRO A 106 3.44 4.22 -18.02
N VAL A 107 3.76 5.11 -18.97
CA VAL A 107 5.02 5.09 -19.75
C VAL A 107 6.26 5.23 -18.85
N GLU A 108 6.11 5.93 -17.73
CA GLU A 108 7.14 6.14 -16.71
C GLU A 108 7.55 4.83 -16.01
N GLU A 109 6.64 3.86 -15.95
CA GLU A 109 6.84 2.54 -15.31
C GLU A 109 7.30 1.46 -16.30
N ALA A 110 7.62 1.83 -17.55
CA ALA A 110 8.13 0.90 -18.56
C ALA A 110 9.46 0.24 -18.12
N THR A 111 9.55 -1.09 -18.27
CA THR A 111 10.71 -1.89 -17.87
C THR A 111 11.64 -2.19 -19.03
N TRP A 112 12.89 -2.55 -18.73
CA TRP A 112 13.87 -3.01 -19.71
C TRP A 112 13.92 -4.54 -19.71
N GLU A 113 13.51 -5.16 -20.80
CA GLU A 113 13.51 -6.61 -20.97
C GLU A 113 14.52 -7.04 -22.05
N THR A 114 14.99 -8.29 -21.98
CA THR A 114 15.89 -8.83 -23.01
C THR A 114 15.11 -9.05 -24.30
N GLU A 115 15.64 -8.60 -25.44
CA GLU A 115 14.96 -8.72 -26.74
C GLU A 115 14.64 -10.18 -27.09
N LYS A 116 15.52 -11.11 -26.71
CA LYS A 116 15.31 -12.54 -26.93
C LYS A 116 14.06 -13.03 -26.19
N ASP A 117 13.94 -12.71 -24.91
CA ASP A 117 12.84 -13.19 -24.07
C ASP A 117 11.51 -12.60 -24.53
N MET A 118 11.51 -11.34 -24.98
CA MET A 118 10.33 -10.70 -25.56
C MET A 118 9.87 -11.39 -26.85
N ARG A 119 10.78 -11.73 -27.77
CA ARG A 119 10.42 -12.46 -29.00
C ARG A 119 9.95 -13.88 -28.73
N ASP A 120 10.51 -14.54 -27.72
CA ASP A 120 10.16 -15.93 -27.39
C ASP A 120 8.77 -16.00 -26.72
N LYS A 121 8.40 -15.00 -25.91
CA LYS A 121 7.10 -14.93 -25.21
C LYS A 121 6.00 -14.23 -26.01
N TYR A 122 6.35 -13.23 -26.81
CA TYR A 122 5.43 -12.38 -27.58
C TYR A 122 5.95 -12.27 -29.03
N PRO A 123 5.72 -13.30 -29.87
CA PRO A 123 6.22 -13.35 -31.25
C PRO A 123 5.56 -12.32 -32.17
#